data_AF-A0A9W8JXD7-F1
#
_entry.id   AF-A0A9W8JXD7-F1
#
_cell.length_a   1.000
_cell.length_b   1.000
_cell.length_c   1.000
_cell.angle_alpha   90.00
_cell.angle_beta   90.00
_cell.angle_gamma   90.00
#
_symmetry.space_group_name_H-M   'P 1'
#
loop_
_entity.id
_entity.type
_entity.pdbx_description
1 polymer ?
#
loop_
_entity_poly.entity_id
_entity_poly.type
_entity_poly.pdbx_seq_one_letter_code
_entity_poly.pdbx_strand_id
1 'polypeptide(L)'
;MVNSTFSLRDNEHFPSLRGITVDNMFDHNTLEYYSEQGHEGFLRPTKHWCLLTEIVEEREWIRPMYTVKDKAGGQFLVAFHHDYDGTPGFRVSETFGMPANRRLPESLASNAKPGNVMAFMYAQNHMFADGQQGIRVEDLDQVKVRVYSLL
;
A
#
# COMPACT_ATOMS: atom_id res chain seq x y z
N MET A 1 -9.06 34.35 1.33
CA MET A 1 -9.39 32.95 1.63
C MET A 1 -9.20 32.17 0.34
N VAL A 2 -8.22 31.28 0.29
CA VAL A 2 -7.99 30.44 -0.91
C VAL A 2 -8.89 29.22 -0.75
N ASN A 3 -9.87 29.06 -1.64
CA ASN A 3 -10.62 27.81 -1.74
C ASN A 3 -9.66 26.73 -2.26
N SER A 4 -8.98 26.02 -1.36
CA SER A 4 -8.23 24.82 -1.72
C SER A 4 -9.24 23.73 -2.05
N THR A 5 -9.56 23.59 -3.33
CA THR A 5 -10.35 22.45 -3.82
C THR A 5 -9.49 21.20 -3.70
N PHE A 6 -9.72 20.40 -2.65
CA PHE A 6 -9.13 19.07 -2.53
C PHE A 6 -9.60 18.20 -3.70
N SER A 7 -8.65 17.67 -4.45
CA SER A 7 -8.91 16.84 -5.62
C SER A 7 -8.21 15.50 -5.44
N LEU A 8 -8.82 14.40 -5.88
CA LEU A 8 -8.13 13.10 -5.97
C LEU A 8 -6.96 13.12 -6.97
N ARG A 9 -6.83 14.21 -7.75
CA ARG A 9 -5.67 14.47 -8.60
C ARG A 9 -4.55 15.21 -7.88
N ASP A 10 -4.75 15.66 -6.65
CA ASP A 10 -3.69 16.26 -5.83
C ASP A 10 -2.55 15.26 -5.60
N ASN A 11 -1.33 15.63 -5.97
CA ASN A 11 -0.16 14.78 -5.82
C ASN A 11 0.42 14.81 -4.41
N GLU A 12 0.08 15.81 -3.60
CA GLU A 12 0.55 15.92 -2.22
C GLU A 12 -0.15 14.90 -1.31
N HIS A 13 -1.46 14.72 -1.49
CA HIS A 13 -2.25 13.80 -0.67
C HIS A 13 -2.50 12.45 -1.36
N PHE A 14 -2.46 12.42 -2.70
CA PHE A 14 -2.72 11.22 -3.51
C PHE A 14 -1.62 10.99 -4.56
N PRO A 15 -0.36 10.73 -4.16
CA PRO A 15 0.74 10.57 -5.10
C PRO A 15 0.53 9.37 -6.05
N SER A 16 1.23 9.37 -7.18
CA SER A 16 1.44 8.16 -8.00
C SER A 16 2.55 7.30 -7.41
N LEU A 17 2.69 6.03 -7.81
CA LEU A 17 3.77 5.19 -7.31
C LEU A 17 5.17 5.80 -7.57
N ARG A 18 5.34 6.45 -8.74
CA ARG A 18 6.59 7.13 -9.09
C ARG A 18 6.89 8.35 -8.23
N GLY A 19 5.86 8.96 -7.63
CA GLY A 19 6.01 10.06 -6.69
C GLY A 19 6.34 9.60 -5.27
N ILE A 20 6.29 8.29 -5.01
CA ILE A 20 6.66 7.69 -3.72
C ILE A 20 8.13 7.26 -3.80
N THR A 21 8.91 7.63 -2.78
CA THR A 21 10.32 7.25 -2.67
C THR A 21 10.48 5.74 -2.57
N VAL A 22 11.49 5.20 -3.23
CA VAL A 22 11.92 3.80 -3.09
C VAL A 22 12.43 3.59 -1.66
N ASP A 23 12.17 2.41 -1.08
CA ASP A 23 12.48 1.84 0.26
C ASP A 23 13.64 2.36 1.15
N ASN A 24 14.47 3.30 0.70
CA ASN A 24 15.52 3.90 1.50
C ASN A 24 14.97 5.12 2.26
N MET A 25 14.83 4.96 3.58
CA MET A 25 14.47 6.01 4.56
C MET A 25 15.41 7.24 4.60
N PHE A 26 16.37 7.32 3.68
CA PHE A 26 17.38 8.38 3.56
C PHE A 26 17.20 9.24 2.30
N ASP A 27 16.15 8.99 1.49
CA ASP A 27 15.84 9.86 0.37
C ASP A 27 15.32 11.21 0.86
N HIS A 28 15.74 12.28 0.21
CA HIS A 28 15.46 13.66 0.62
C HIS A 28 13.95 13.99 0.54
N ASN A 29 13.16 13.19 -0.19
CA ASN A 29 11.70 13.27 -0.22
C ASN A 29 11.01 12.58 0.98
N THR A 30 11.69 11.73 1.75
CA THR A 30 11.15 11.20 3.03
C THR A 30 10.94 12.34 4.04
N LEU A 31 11.75 13.41 3.96
CA LEU A 31 11.62 14.60 4.80
C LEU A 31 10.41 15.50 4.46
N GLU A 32 9.74 15.26 3.32
CA GLU A 32 8.52 15.98 2.96
C GLU A 32 7.30 15.47 3.75
N TYR A 33 7.24 14.15 3.93
CA TYR A 33 6.15 13.45 4.62
C TYR A 33 6.45 13.10 6.06
N TYR A 34 7.72 13.11 6.45
CA TYR A 34 8.16 12.80 7.81
C TYR A 34 9.10 13.89 8.32
N SER A 35 8.97 14.26 9.58
CA SER A 35 9.89 15.19 10.24
C SER A 35 10.49 14.56 11.48
N GLU A 36 11.71 14.99 11.80
CA GLU A 36 12.36 14.75 13.09
C GLU A 36 11.73 15.65 14.18
N GLN A 37 10.41 15.65 14.31
CA GLN A 37 9.75 16.32 15.43
C GLN A 37 9.66 15.37 16.62
N GLY A 38 10.73 15.33 17.41
CA GLY A 38 10.79 14.67 18.70
C GLY A 38 12.20 14.70 19.31
N HIS A 39 12.30 14.90 20.62
CA HIS A 39 13.48 14.48 21.37
C HIS A 39 13.53 12.95 21.23
N GLU A 40 14.36 12.39 20.33
CA GLU A 40 14.79 10.97 20.24
C GLU A 40 15.08 10.48 18.79
N GLY A 41 14.97 11.32 17.75
CA GLY A 41 15.37 10.92 16.39
C GLY A 41 14.38 10.00 15.67
N PHE A 42 13.15 9.89 16.17
CA PHE A 42 12.05 9.20 15.47
C PHE A 42 11.38 10.13 14.46
N LEU A 43 11.25 9.65 13.22
CA LEU A 43 10.51 10.32 12.15
C LEU A 43 9.00 10.20 12.41
N ARG A 44 8.28 11.33 12.41
CA ARG A 44 6.81 11.40 12.53
C ARG A 44 6.19 11.90 11.23
N PRO A 45 5.07 11.31 10.76
CA PRO A 45 4.34 11.85 9.62
C PRO A 45 3.96 13.32 9.84
N THR A 46 4.32 14.21 8.91
CA THR A 46 3.95 15.63 8.93
C THR A 46 2.60 15.89 8.27
N LYS A 47 2.21 15.00 7.35
CA LYS A 47 0.96 15.07 6.56
C LYS A 47 0.42 13.66 6.31
N HIS A 48 -0.90 13.54 6.31
CA HIS A 48 -1.59 12.31 5.91
C HIS A 48 -1.69 12.24 4.39
N TRP A 49 -1.32 11.12 3.79
CA TRP A 49 -1.46 10.86 2.36
C TRP A 49 -1.78 9.40 2.11
N CYS A 50 -2.39 9.09 0.97
CA CYS A 50 -2.59 7.71 0.55
C CYS A 50 -2.40 7.52 -0.95
N LEU A 51 -1.85 6.37 -1.33
CA LEU A 51 -1.82 5.92 -2.72
C LEU A 51 -3.19 5.32 -3.06
N LEU A 52 -3.84 5.86 -4.10
CA LEU A 52 -5.10 5.32 -4.63
C LEU A 52 -4.83 4.54 -5.90
N THR A 53 -5.31 3.30 -5.94
CA THR A 53 -5.13 2.41 -7.08
C THR A 53 -6.42 1.66 -7.42
N GLU A 54 -6.66 1.45 -8.71
CA GLU A 54 -7.67 0.54 -9.22
C GLU A 54 -7.07 -0.87 -9.30
N ILE A 55 -7.78 -1.88 -8.81
CA ILE A 55 -7.41 -3.29 -9.00
C ILE A 55 -7.66 -3.65 -10.45
N VAL A 56 -6.62 -4.06 -11.17
CA VAL A 56 -6.72 -4.50 -12.57
C VAL A 56 -6.91 -6.01 -12.63
N GLU A 57 -6.16 -6.75 -11.82
CA GLU A 57 -6.08 -8.20 -11.88
C GLU A 57 -5.71 -8.77 -10.52
N GLU A 58 -6.35 -9.86 -10.11
CA GLU A 58 -5.88 -10.69 -9.01
C GLU A 58 -4.82 -11.68 -9.53
N ARG A 59 -3.69 -11.77 -8.85
CA ARG A 59 -2.57 -12.64 -9.22
C ARG A 59 -2.58 -13.85 -8.29
N GLU A 60 -2.74 -15.04 -8.87
CA GLU A 60 -2.66 -16.29 -8.12
C GLU A 60 -1.20 -16.64 -7.82
N TRP A 61 -0.80 -16.60 -6.55
CA TRP A 61 0.52 -17.05 -6.10
C TRP A 61 0.48 -17.51 -4.63
N ILE A 62 1.64 -17.61 -3.98
CA ILE A 62 1.76 -18.05 -2.57
C ILE A 62 1.16 -17.08 -1.54
N ARG A 63 0.80 -15.86 -1.96
CA ARG A 63 0.24 -14.78 -1.14
C ARG A 63 -0.76 -13.96 -1.98
N PRO A 64 -1.69 -13.22 -1.35
CA PRO A 64 -2.55 -12.29 -2.08
C PRO A 64 -1.70 -11.27 -2.82
N MET A 65 -1.90 -11.18 -4.13
CA MET A 65 -1.20 -10.24 -4.98
C MET A 65 -2.17 -9.68 -6.00
N TYR A 66 -1.95 -8.42 -6.36
CA TYR A 66 -2.81 -7.72 -7.30
C TYR A 66 -1.94 -6.90 -8.25
N THR A 67 -2.26 -6.94 -9.53
CA THR A 67 -1.85 -5.86 -10.42
C THR A 67 -2.83 -4.72 -10.24
N VAL A 68 -2.32 -3.54 -9.94
CA VAL A 68 -3.12 -2.34 -9.73
C VAL A 68 -2.65 -1.22 -10.65
N LYS A 69 -3.49 -0.21 -10.84
CA LYS A 69 -3.21 0.97 -11.66
C LYS A 69 -3.46 2.24 -10.87
N ASP A 70 -2.50 3.16 -10.83
CA ASP A 70 -2.69 4.47 -10.18
C ASP A 70 -3.30 5.52 -11.12
N LYS A 71 -3.51 6.74 -10.61
CA LYS A 71 -4.07 7.86 -11.37
C LYS A 71 -3.21 8.33 -12.54
N ALA A 72 -1.90 8.02 -12.55
CA ALA A 72 -1.00 8.31 -13.67
C ALA A 72 -1.06 7.22 -14.76
N GLY A 73 -1.86 6.17 -14.54
CA GLY A 73 -2.01 5.04 -15.45
C GLY A 73 -0.90 4.00 -15.31
N GLY A 74 0.03 4.16 -14.36
CA GLY A 74 1.10 3.21 -14.11
C GLY A 74 0.53 1.94 -13.48
N GLN A 75 0.87 0.78 -14.05
CA GLN A 75 0.54 -0.52 -13.46
C GLN A 75 1.72 -1.10 -12.70
N PHE A 76 1.45 -1.68 -11.54
CA PHE A 76 2.48 -2.25 -10.67
C PHE A 76 1.90 -3.34 -9.76
N LEU A 77 2.80 -4.08 -9.12
CA LEU A 77 2.45 -5.15 -8.20
C LEU A 77 2.11 -4.61 -6.81
N VAL A 78 1.04 -5.11 -6.21
CA VAL A 78 0.81 -5.03 -4.76
C VAL A 78 0.91 -6.44 -4.21
N ALA A 79 1.83 -6.67 -3.27
CA ALA A 79 2.03 -7.96 -2.63
C ALA A 79 1.82 -7.88 -1.12
N PHE A 80 0.97 -8.76 -0.61
CA PHE A 80 0.60 -8.80 0.80
C PHE A 80 1.56 -9.71 1.59
N HIS A 81 2.32 -9.09 2.48
CA HIS A 81 3.32 -9.67 3.40
C HIS A 81 2.90 -9.46 4.87
N HIS A 82 1.60 -9.41 5.13
CA HIS A 82 1.07 -9.31 6.50
C HIS A 82 1.24 -10.62 7.24
N ASP A 83 1.24 -10.59 8.58
CA ASP A 83 1.31 -11.76 9.46
C ASP A 83 -0.04 -12.45 9.71
N TYR A 84 -1.13 -11.94 9.15
CA TYR A 84 -2.47 -12.52 9.31
C TYR A 84 -2.67 -13.79 8.46
N ASP A 85 -2.93 -14.93 9.10
CA ASP A 85 -3.19 -16.22 8.44
C ASP A 85 -4.69 -16.61 8.41
N GLY A 86 -5.57 -15.79 9.02
CA GLY A 86 -6.99 -16.09 9.14
C GLY A 86 -7.41 -16.88 10.38
N THR A 87 -6.47 -17.27 11.24
CA THR A 87 -6.75 -18.14 12.39
C THR A 87 -6.69 -17.34 13.70
N PRO A 88 -7.76 -17.33 14.53
CA PRO A 88 -7.67 -16.77 15.87
C PRO A 88 -6.61 -17.51 16.70
N GLY A 89 -5.56 -16.80 17.14
CA GLY A 89 -4.56 -17.33 18.06
C GLY A 89 -3.38 -18.11 17.44
N PHE A 90 -3.23 -18.14 16.11
CA PHE A 90 -2.05 -18.75 15.49
C PHE A 90 -0.90 -17.74 15.41
N ARG A 91 0.27 -18.14 15.94
CA ARG A 91 1.54 -17.43 15.76
C ARG A 91 2.44 -18.34 14.94
N VAL A 92 2.91 -17.80 13.81
CA VAL A 92 4.05 -18.23 12.98
C VAL A 92 4.12 -19.73 12.68
N SER A 93 3.84 -20.10 11.42
CA SER A 93 4.37 -21.36 10.90
C SER A 93 5.86 -21.15 10.57
N GLU A 94 6.74 -21.61 11.46
CA GLU A 94 8.21 -21.64 11.28
C GLU A 94 8.67 -22.77 10.35
N THR A 95 7.84 -23.24 9.42
CA THR A 95 8.21 -24.35 8.55
C THR A 95 8.68 -23.80 7.20
N PHE A 96 10.02 -23.75 7.01
CA PHE A 96 10.76 -23.29 5.81
C PHE A 96 10.97 -21.78 5.58
N GLY A 97 10.71 -20.90 6.56
CA GLY A 97 10.97 -19.45 6.38
C GLY A 97 10.06 -18.76 5.35
N MET A 98 8.92 -19.37 5.03
CA MET A 98 7.92 -18.85 4.10
C MET A 98 6.64 -18.54 4.92
N PRO A 99 6.26 -17.27 5.12
CA PRO A 99 5.07 -16.95 5.92
C PRO A 99 3.77 -17.43 5.26
N ALA A 100 2.84 -17.88 6.11
CA ALA A 100 1.64 -18.67 5.81
C ALA A 100 0.45 -17.89 5.21
N ASN A 101 0.65 -16.65 4.79
CA ASN A 101 -0.46 -15.71 4.65
C ASN A 101 -1.01 -15.75 3.22
N ARG A 102 -1.81 -16.77 2.94
CA ARG A 102 -2.47 -17.00 1.64
C ARG A 102 -3.74 -16.20 1.43
N ARG A 103 -4.25 -15.50 2.46
CA ARG A 103 -5.58 -14.91 2.44
C ARG A 103 -5.61 -13.55 3.12
N LEU A 104 -6.29 -12.60 2.50
CA LEU A 104 -6.68 -11.35 3.16
C LEU A 104 -7.78 -11.63 4.20
N PRO A 105 -7.89 -10.83 5.27
CA PRO A 105 -9.07 -10.81 6.12
C PRO A 105 -10.33 -10.57 5.29
N GLU A 106 -11.46 -11.14 5.72
CA GLU A 106 -12.74 -11.02 5.01
C GLU A 106 -13.17 -9.57 4.75
N SER A 107 -12.82 -8.66 5.68
CA SER A 107 -13.05 -7.22 5.59
C SER A 107 -12.39 -6.56 4.37
N LEU A 108 -11.30 -7.12 3.85
CA LEU A 108 -10.62 -6.70 2.63
C LEU A 108 -10.97 -7.62 1.46
N ALA A 109 -10.92 -8.95 1.67
CA ALA A 109 -11.12 -9.95 0.63
C ALA A 109 -12.46 -9.80 -0.12
N SER A 110 -13.54 -9.47 0.60
CA SER A 110 -14.88 -9.28 0.02
C SER A 110 -14.91 -8.22 -1.09
N ASN A 111 -14.03 -7.22 -1.00
CA ASN A 111 -13.95 -6.10 -1.94
C ASN A 111 -12.67 -6.10 -2.79
N ALA A 112 -11.72 -7.00 -2.58
CA ALA A 112 -10.46 -7.06 -3.33
C ALA A 112 -10.63 -7.71 -4.72
N LYS A 113 -11.38 -7.04 -5.60
CA LYS A 113 -11.76 -7.55 -6.94
C LYS A 113 -11.39 -6.53 -8.03
N PRO A 114 -11.10 -6.98 -9.27
CA PRO A 114 -10.89 -6.08 -10.40
C PRO A 114 -12.00 -5.02 -10.52
N GLY A 115 -11.60 -3.78 -10.81
CA GLY A 115 -12.45 -2.59 -10.88
C GLY A 115 -12.67 -1.87 -9.55
N ASN A 116 -12.39 -2.50 -8.40
CA ASN A 116 -12.45 -1.82 -7.10
C ASN A 116 -11.18 -1.02 -6.81
N VAL A 117 -11.26 -0.12 -5.84
CA VAL A 117 -10.14 0.76 -5.46
C VAL A 117 -9.51 0.28 -4.16
N MET A 118 -8.19 0.16 -4.15
CA MET A 118 -7.38 0.05 -2.94
C MET A 118 -6.76 1.41 -2.59
N ALA A 119 -6.84 1.77 -1.31
CA ALA A 119 -6.16 2.91 -0.73
C ALA A 119 -5.10 2.40 0.25
N PHE A 120 -3.87 2.88 0.10
CA PHE A 120 -2.74 2.53 0.96
C PHE A 120 -2.23 3.78 1.66
N MET A 121 -2.37 3.84 2.97
CA MET A 121 -1.74 4.88 3.78
C MET A 121 -0.23 4.66 3.80
N TYR A 122 0.54 5.71 3.54
CA TYR A 122 2.01 5.69 3.68
C TYR A 122 2.71 4.55 2.92
N ALA A 123 2.21 4.21 1.74
CA ALA A 123 2.74 3.10 0.96
C ALA A 123 4.24 3.26 0.67
N GLN A 124 5.00 2.17 0.71
CA GLN A 124 6.42 2.19 0.38
C GLN A 124 6.67 1.50 -0.96
N ASN A 125 7.45 2.16 -1.81
CA ASN A 125 7.80 1.63 -3.12
C ASN A 125 8.94 0.61 -2.98
N HIS A 126 8.60 -0.65 -3.24
CA HIS A 126 9.42 -1.83 -3.05
C HIS A 126 9.91 -2.40 -4.38
N MET A 127 11.18 -2.79 -4.43
CA MET A 127 11.76 -3.57 -5.52
C MET A 127 11.75 -5.06 -5.13
N PHE A 128 10.97 -5.86 -5.85
CA PHE A 128 10.87 -7.30 -5.60
C PHE A 128 12.07 -8.05 -6.18
N ALA A 129 12.31 -9.27 -5.68
CA ALA A 129 13.47 -10.09 -6.08
C ALA A 129 13.48 -10.49 -7.56
N ASP A 130 12.33 -10.45 -8.24
CA ASP A 130 12.17 -10.69 -9.67
C ASP A 130 12.37 -9.42 -10.51
N GLY A 131 12.72 -8.29 -9.88
CA GLY A 131 12.93 -6.99 -10.52
C GLY A 131 11.64 -6.20 -10.78
N GLN A 132 10.47 -6.71 -10.36
CA GLN A 132 9.25 -5.91 -10.41
C GLN A 132 9.28 -4.80 -9.36
N GLN A 133 8.71 -3.65 -9.71
CA GLN A 133 8.51 -2.53 -8.79
C GLN A 133 7.04 -2.50 -8.33
N GLY A 134 6.79 -2.19 -7.07
CA GLY A 134 5.43 -2.14 -6.55
C GLY A 134 5.34 -1.78 -5.07
N ILE A 135 4.29 -2.25 -4.41
CA ILE A 135 4.05 -2.02 -2.98
C ILE A 135 4.09 -3.35 -2.24
N ARG A 136 4.86 -3.39 -1.14
CA ARG A 136 4.84 -4.48 -0.17
C ARG A 136 3.99 -4.06 1.02
N VAL A 137 2.92 -4.79 1.29
CA VAL A 137 1.97 -4.48 2.37
C VAL A 137 2.21 -5.40 3.55
N GLU A 138 2.72 -4.86 4.65
CA GLU A 138 2.95 -5.62 5.89
C GLU A 138 1.89 -5.34 6.96
N ASP A 139 1.39 -4.10 7.00
CA ASP A 139 0.36 -3.65 7.93
C ASP A 139 -1.00 -3.50 7.21
N LEU A 140 -1.96 -4.35 7.57
CA LEU A 140 -3.29 -4.34 6.96
C LEU A 140 -4.16 -3.17 7.43
N ASP A 141 -3.84 -2.55 8.58
CA ASP A 141 -4.60 -1.40 9.09
C ASP A 141 -4.39 -0.14 8.24
N GLN A 142 -3.34 -0.15 7.41
CA GLN A 142 -3.02 0.92 6.46
C GLN A 142 -3.73 0.75 5.11
N VAL A 143 -4.49 -0.34 4.92
CA VAL A 143 -5.15 -0.65 3.65
C VAL A 143 -6.65 -0.59 3.76
N LYS A 144 -7.28 0.06 2.78
CA LYS A 144 -8.73 0.00 2.60
C LYS A 144 -9.08 -0.38 1.18
N VAL A 145 -10.02 -1.31 1.02
CA VAL A 145 -10.63 -1.62 -0.27
C VAL A 145 -12.07 -1.13 -0.30
N ARG A 146 -12.43 -0.41 -1.36
CA ARG A 146 -13.78 0.11 -1.59
C ARG A 146 -14.23 -0.15 -3.01
N VAL A 147 -15.52 -0.50 -3.13
CA VAL A 147 -16.20 -0.49 -4.43
C VAL A 147 -16.36 0.96 -4.86
N TYR A 148 -15.91 1.27 -6.08
CA TYR A 148 -16.28 2.52 -6.74
C TYR A 148 -17.06 2.17 -8.00
N SER A 149 -18.30 2.63 -8.07
CA SER A 149 -19.04 2.72 -9.33
C SER A 149 -18.75 4.10 -9.92
N LEU A 150 -18.05 4.16 -11.05
CA LEU A 150 -18.06 5.34 -11.91
C LEU A 150 -19.28 5.25 -12.83
N LEU A 151 -20.47 5.41 -12.26
CA LEU A 151 -21.74 5.64 -12.97
C LEU A 151 -22.55 6.67 -12.20
#